data_AF-A0A534ZAF0-F1
#
_entry.id   AF-A0A534ZAF0-F1
#
_cell.length_a   1.000
_cell.length_b   1.000
_cell.length_c   1.000
_cell.angle_alpha   90.00
_cell.angle_beta   90.00
_cell.angle_gamma   90.00
#
_symmetry.space_group_name_H-M   'P 1'
#
loop_
_entity.id
_entity.type
_entity.pdbx_description
1 polymer ?
#
loop_
_entity_poly.entity_id
_entity_poly.type
_entity_poly.pdbx_seq_one_letter_code
_entity_poly.pdbx_strand_id
1 'polypeptide(L)'
;MPIPRRVGQAHRSPLCRSTRWPCLAYGQSGAVTAAIDNGDRTAVGSADDGMPSQPLHGALGSQGDRRSFTLAGLGCDSTDALAPPRSNVSSVGGPPSSHRISREDWSAMRFPLTGQVTTLPSVLLAVALAFATLLVPAQWAAAADHGDAPAIANDRAADIGDCFFFLDPNDNTKVVMEMTVQGFIVPQEALNFALFDHRLRYRFELETTGDAEPDEFIEVSFSEKTGSTGNPQTATIASTFFASFTGPTTPAAEPVANPPQVTTDPRTGIAFFAGIVDDPFFFDIPAFVEFRKSAMAGQPDPTQFQRGRDSFAGYDTLAIALSIPVNQLRLTAGNNVVGLLGRTWRPPRSKSAKVRKIKKNTKKFNVDRMGVPAVNVALIPFGRKNEYNLASPRDDAAGKFARDILGTLGIFRTNAANMDILAQTAVTHGDFLRLDLTKPNTGPGGGNNTAAAFPNGRRLGDDTIDILLFFINNQAPLGDNVDGNDVPLRDTFPFFALPHEPFPAGTIDDRTRN
;
A
#
# COMPACT_ATOMS: atom_id res chain seq x y z
N MET A 1 -17.11 61.78 -0.11
CA MET A 1 -18.46 61.73 0.51
C MET A 1 -19.45 61.20 -0.52
N PRO A 2 -20.45 60.38 -0.14
CA PRO A 2 -20.79 59.94 1.21
C PRO A 2 -20.80 58.41 1.42
N ILE A 3 -20.43 58.05 2.65
CA ILE A 3 -20.70 56.77 3.32
C ILE A 3 -22.15 56.83 3.92
N PRO A 4 -22.61 55.86 4.73
CA PRO A 4 -23.80 55.04 4.53
C PRO A 4 -24.98 55.50 5.41
N ARG A 5 -26.10 54.76 5.48
CA ARG A 5 -26.90 54.70 6.71
C ARG A 5 -27.80 53.46 6.81
N ARG A 6 -27.53 52.69 7.86
CA ARG A 6 -28.44 51.75 8.52
C ARG A 6 -29.61 52.49 9.16
N VAL A 7 -30.74 51.79 9.24
CA VAL A 7 -31.65 51.73 10.41
C VAL A 7 -32.19 50.28 10.36
N GLY A 8 -32.25 49.45 11.40
CA GLY A 8 -32.20 49.63 12.84
C GLY A 8 -33.30 48.73 13.44
N GLN A 9 -32.88 47.73 14.23
CA GLN A 9 -33.50 47.05 15.40
C GLN A 9 -35.01 47.29 15.71
N ALA A 10 -35.84 46.37 16.20
CA ALA A 10 -35.74 45.30 17.23
C ALA A 10 -37.00 44.38 17.09
N HIS A 11 -37.25 43.23 17.74
CA HIS A 11 -37.02 42.79 19.11
C HIS A 11 -37.32 41.27 19.26
N ARG A 12 -36.42 40.58 19.98
CA ARG A 12 -36.61 39.56 21.04
C ARG A 12 -37.28 38.19 20.79
N SER A 13 -36.43 37.19 21.10
CA SER A 13 -36.55 35.74 21.34
C SER A 13 -37.57 35.30 22.42
N PRO A 14 -37.78 33.97 22.60
CA PRO A 14 -36.93 33.13 23.49
C PRO A 14 -36.51 31.77 22.85
N LEU A 15 -35.24 31.34 22.88
CA LEU A 15 -34.52 30.58 23.93
C LEU A 15 -35.22 29.25 24.30
N CYS A 16 -34.67 28.05 24.07
CA CYS A 16 -33.49 27.37 24.64
C CYS A 16 -33.32 26.03 23.86
N ARG A 17 -32.22 25.26 23.80
CA ARG A 17 -30.99 25.13 24.59
C ARG A 17 -29.98 24.36 23.73
N SER A 18 -28.71 24.71 23.88
CA SER A 18 -27.54 24.16 23.21
C SER A 18 -27.01 22.88 23.86
N THR A 19 -26.62 21.89 23.05
CA THR A 19 -25.50 20.97 23.35
C THR A 19 -24.39 21.27 22.36
N ARG A 20 -23.38 22.03 22.81
CA ARG A 20 -22.13 22.26 22.10
C ARG A 20 -21.28 20.99 22.19
N TRP A 21 -20.91 20.43 21.05
CA TRP A 21 -19.70 19.62 20.91
C TRP A 21 -18.61 20.56 20.37
N PRO A 22 -17.39 20.58 20.94
CA PRO A 22 -16.37 21.48 20.46
C PRO A 22 -15.86 21.02 19.09
N CYS A 23 -15.88 21.91 18.11
CA CYS A 23 -14.93 21.87 17.01
C CYS A 23 -13.53 22.01 17.63
N LEU A 24 -12.75 20.93 17.62
CA LEU A 24 -11.32 21.02 17.88
C LEU A 24 -10.68 21.64 16.65
N ALA A 25 -10.27 22.90 16.81
CA ALA A 25 -9.31 23.53 15.93
C ALA A 25 -8.01 22.71 15.94
N TYR A 26 -7.43 22.50 14.76
CA TYR A 26 -6.03 22.10 14.61
C TYR A 26 -5.17 23.19 15.27
N GLY A 27 -4.83 22.98 16.54
CA GLY A 27 -4.06 23.88 17.37
C GLY A 27 -2.89 23.11 17.97
N GLN A 28 -1.71 23.33 17.39
CA GLN A 28 -0.39 22.99 17.93
C GLN A 28 -0.28 21.62 18.61
N SER A 29 -0.20 20.55 17.81
CA SER A 29 0.64 19.42 18.20
C SER A 29 2.08 19.92 18.26
N GLY A 30 2.69 19.89 19.44
CA GLY A 30 4.11 20.14 19.60
C GLY A 30 4.89 19.28 18.60
N ALA A 31 5.90 19.88 17.97
CA ALA A 31 6.84 19.14 17.15
C ALA A 31 7.44 18.00 18.00
N VAL A 32 7.02 16.77 17.74
CA VAL A 32 7.75 15.59 18.21
C VAL A 32 8.82 15.36 17.15
N THR A 33 9.95 16.03 17.31
CA THR A 33 11.20 15.62 16.66
C THR A 33 11.57 14.25 17.22
N ALA A 34 11.31 13.19 16.46
CA ALA A 34 12.07 11.96 16.60
C ALA A 34 13.50 12.28 16.12
N ALA A 35 14.37 12.61 17.06
CA ALA A 35 15.81 12.59 16.80
C ALA A 35 16.24 11.12 16.82
N ILE A 36 16.25 10.49 15.66
CA ILE A 36 17.04 9.27 15.45
C ILE A 36 18.47 9.74 15.20
N ASP A 37 19.37 9.32 16.07
CA ASP A 37 20.78 9.68 16.10
C ASP A 37 21.50 8.97 14.95
N ASN A 38 21.70 9.68 13.83
CA ASN A 38 22.57 9.20 12.75
C ASN A 38 24.02 9.26 13.23
N GLY A 39 24.52 8.12 13.72
CA GLY A 39 25.89 7.95 14.17
C GLY A 39 26.89 8.12 13.02
N ASP A 40 27.45 9.32 12.95
CA ASP A 40 28.61 9.68 12.13
C ASP A 40 29.86 8.91 12.60
N ARG A 41 30.49 8.13 11.71
CA ARG A 41 31.86 7.63 11.93
C ARG A 41 32.75 8.02 10.76
N THR A 42 33.62 8.95 11.08
CA THR A 42 34.69 9.54 10.28
C THR A 42 35.71 8.52 9.78
N ALA A 43 36.12 8.74 8.54
CA ALA A 43 37.23 8.09 7.84
C ALA A 43 38.57 8.18 8.60
N VAL A 44 39.37 7.10 8.50
CA VAL A 44 40.82 7.13 8.66
C VAL A 44 41.43 6.32 7.53
N GLY A 45 42.24 6.98 6.70
CA GLY A 45 42.97 6.36 5.60
C GLY A 45 44.34 5.82 5.99
N SER A 46 44.89 4.98 5.10
CA SER A 46 46.34 4.75 4.83
C SER A 46 46.39 3.77 3.64
N ALA A 47 46.73 4.22 2.43
CA ALA A 47 48.07 4.30 1.82
C ALA A 47 48.67 2.95 1.39
N ASP A 48 48.79 2.80 0.06
CA ASP A 48 49.80 2.15 -0.80
C ASP A 48 50.58 0.90 -0.33
N ASP A 49 50.59 -0.14 -1.18
CA ASP A 49 51.82 -0.60 -1.87
C ASP A 49 51.53 -1.66 -2.95
N GLY A 50 52.31 -1.62 -4.04
CA GLY A 50 51.97 -2.24 -5.33
C GLY A 50 52.59 -3.60 -5.69
N MET A 51 52.00 -4.20 -6.75
CA MET A 51 52.58 -5.00 -7.88
C MET A 51 53.52 -6.21 -7.64
N PRO A 52 53.75 -7.13 -8.61
CA PRO A 52 52.95 -7.62 -9.75
C PRO A 52 53.03 -9.16 -10.02
N SER A 53 52.36 -9.60 -11.12
CA SER A 53 52.64 -10.79 -12.00
C SER A 53 52.17 -12.18 -11.52
N GLN A 54 51.76 -13.18 -12.32
CA GLN A 54 51.44 -13.45 -13.75
C GLN A 54 50.84 -14.91 -13.76
N PRO A 55 50.37 -15.48 -14.90
CA PRO A 55 49.24 -16.41 -14.98
C PRO A 55 49.62 -17.90 -15.11
N LEU A 56 48.63 -18.79 -14.95
CA LEU A 56 48.71 -20.18 -15.42
C LEU A 56 47.44 -20.62 -16.16
N HIS A 57 47.65 -20.97 -17.42
CA HIS A 57 46.76 -21.73 -18.30
C HIS A 57 46.53 -23.15 -17.77
N GLY A 58 45.35 -23.70 -18.06
CA GLY A 58 45.07 -25.13 -17.92
C GLY A 58 43.70 -25.51 -18.49
N ALA A 59 43.64 -25.73 -19.80
CA ALA A 59 42.52 -26.40 -20.45
C ALA A 59 42.64 -27.92 -20.25
N LEU A 60 41.54 -28.61 -19.98
CA LEU A 60 41.31 -30.03 -20.32
C LEU A 60 39.81 -30.33 -20.17
N GLY A 61 39.24 -31.02 -21.16
CA GLY A 61 37.81 -31.21 -21.29
C GLY A 61 37.30 -32.63 -21.07
N SER A 62 36.03 -32.76 -21.46
CA SER A 62 35.29 -33.95 -21.90
C SER A 62 34.45 -34.72 -20.88
N GLN A 63 33.26 -35.10 -21.39
CA GLN A 63 32.33 -36.16 -20.98
C GLN A 63 31.62 -35.93 -19.64
N GLY A 64 30.30 -35.85 -19.53
CA GLY A 64 29.23 -36.48 -20.30
C GLY A 64 28.46 -37.38 -19.33
N ASP A 65 27.22 -37.03 -18.99
CA ASP A 65 26.17 -38.04 -18.86
C ASP A 65 24.76 -37.41 -18.80
N ARG A 66 23.88 -37.90 -19.66
CA ARG A 66 22.43 -37.67 -19.63
C ARG A 66 21.83 -38.70 -18.68
N ARG A 67 20.98 -38.28 -17.75
CA ARG A 67 19.99 -39.19 -17.14
C ARG A 67 18.61 -38.55 -17.08
N SER A 68 17.80 -38.97 -18.05
CA SER A 68 16.34 -39.00 -17.98
C SER A 68 15.91 -40.02 -16.93
N PHE A 69 14.89 -39.72 -16.13
CA PHE A 69 14.07 -40.76 -15.50
C PHE A 69 12.59 -40.38 -15.53
N THR A 70 11.82 -41.34 -16.03
CA THR A 70 10.39 -41.31 -16.32
C THR A 70 9.57 -41.79 -15.13
N LEU A 71 8.37 -41.22 -15.06
CA LEU A 71 7.18 -41.59 -14.30
C LEU A 71 6.91 -43.10 -14.13
N ALA A 72 6.59 -43.50 -12.90
CA ALA A 72 5.69 -44.60 -12.53
C ALA A 72 5.02 -44.17 -11.21
N GLY A 73 3.70 -44.18 -11.00
CA GLY A 73 2.68 -45.07 -11.53
C GLY A 73 2.23 -46.01 -10.42
N LEU A 74 1.41 -45.54 -9.48
CA LEU A 74 0.64 -46.40 -8.56
C LEU A 74 -0.72 -45.74 -8.30
N GLY A 75 -1.76 -46.33 -8.90
CA GLY A 75 -3.15 -46.13 -8.50
C GLY A 75 -3.55 -47.17 -7.47
N CYS A 76 -4.54 -46.82 -6.64
CA CYS A 76 -5.50 -47.76 -6.09
C CYS A 76 -6.82 -47.03 -5.78
N ASP A 77 -7.89 -47.76 -6.06
CA ASP A 77 -9.29 -47.36 -6.19
C ASP A 77 -10.03 -47.10 -4.87
N SER A 78 -11.07 -46.29 -5.03
CA SER A 78 -12.43 -46.36 -4.44
C SER A 78 -12.65 -46.65 -2.95
N THR A 79 -13.46 -45.81 -2.30
CA THR A 79 -14.78 -46.23 -1.77
C THR A 79 -15.65 -45.02 -1.41
N ASP A 80 -16.94 -45.21 -1.64
CA ASP A 80 -18.08 -44.32 -1.40
C ASP A 80 -18.25 -43.88 0.06
N ALA A 81 -18.69 -42.63 0.28
CA ALA A 81 -19.47 -42.25 1.47
C ALA A 81 -20.31 -40.97 1.24
N LEU A 82 -21.55 -41.20 0.79
CA LEU A 82 -22.82 -40.70 1.36
C LEU A 82 -22.97 -39.20 1.71
N ALA A 83 -23.79 -38.52 0.89
CA ALA A 83 -24.40 -37.22 1.18
C ALA A 83 -25.59 -37.33 2.17
N PRO A 84 -25.81 -36.35 3.07
CA PRO A 84 -27.02 -36.28 3.89
C PRO A 84 -28.19 -35.58 3.15
N PRO A 85 -29.44 -35.86 3.55
CA PRO A 85 -30.62 -35.67 2.71
C PRO A 85 -31.17 -34.24 2.72
N ARG A 86 -31.78 -33.88 1.58
CA ARG A 86 -32.61 -32.67 1.39
C ARG A 86 -34.00 -32.89 2.02
N SER A 87 -34.43 -31.97 2.86
CA SER A 87 -35.83 -31.85 3.27
C SER A 87 -36.52 -30.73 2.49
N ASN A 88 -37.60 -31.11 1.81
CA ASN A 88 -38.59 -30.19 1.24
C ASN A 88 -39.49 -29.68 2.38
N VAL A 89 -39.63 -28.37 2.52
CA VAL A 89 -40.79 -27.77 3.19
C VAL A 89 -41.35 -26.65 2.30
N SER A 90 -42.64 -26.77 2.04
CA SER A 90 -43.51 -25.94 1.23
C SER A 90 -43.78 -24.56 1.82
N SER A 91 -43.97 -23.62 0.91
CA SER A 91 -44.41 -22.23 1.06
C SER A 91 -45.68 -22.02 1.89
N VAL A 92 -45.71 -21.01 2.78
CA VAL A 92 -46.81 -20.04 3.00
C VAL A 92 -46.26 -18.81 3.77
N GLY A 93 -46.55 -17.58 3.33
CA GLY A 93 -46.46 -16.37 4.18
C GLY A 93 -45.83 -15.14 3.52
N GLY A 94 -46.67 -14.18 3.09
CA GLY A 94 -46.25 -12.89 2.53
C GLY A 94 -45.65 -11.92 3.56
N PRO A 95 -45.11 -10.77 3.10
CA PRO A 95 -44.35 -9.86 3.96
C PRO A 95 -45.28 -8.94 4.77
N PRO A 96 -45.03 -8.71 6.07
CA PRO A 96 -45.62 -7.57 6.75
C PRO A 96 -44.78 -6.31 6.56
N SER A 97 -45.50 -5.21 6.50
CA SER A 97 -45.13 -3.83 6.29
C SER A 97 -44.11 -3.26 7.28
N SER A 98 -43.31 -2.32 6.76
CA SER A 98 -42.41 -1.43 7.48
C SER A 98 -43.11 -0.63 8.59
N HIS A 99 -42.68 -0.83 9.84
CA HIS A 99 -42.89 0.14 10.91
C HIS A 99 -41.56 0.73 11.36
N ARG A 100 -41.48 2.06 11.23
CA ARG A 100 -40.38 2.93 11.65
C ARG A 100 -40.39 3.00 13.18
N ILE A 101 -39.37 2.45 13.85
CA ILE A 101 -39.19 2.58 15.30
C ILE A 101 -38.46 3.90 15.57
N SER A 102 -39.11 4.81 16.30
CA SER A 102 -38.53 6.07 16.78
C SER A 102 -37.58 5.82 17.96
N ARG A 103 -36.47 6.58 18.00
CA ARG A 103 -35.55 6.66 19.14
C ARG A 103 -36.24 7.38 20.29
N GLU A 104 -36.83 6.65 21.22
CA GLU A 104 -37.15 7.07 22.60
C GLU A 104 -37.87 5.90 23.27
N ASP A 105 -37.12 4.98 23.90
CA ASP A 105 -37.67 3.97 24.86
C ASP A 105 -36.55 3.18 25.59
N TRP A 106 -35.40 3.80 25.86
CA TRP A 106 -34.25 3.15 26.54
C TRP A 106 -34.02 3.65 27.97
N SER A 107 -35.08 3.88 28.74
CA SER A 107 -34.91 4.24 30.16
C SER A 107 -36.06 3.80 31.08
N ALA A 108 -36.44 2.52 31.04
CA ALA A 108 -37.19 1.91 32.15
C ALA A 108 -37.16 0.39 32.11
N MET A 109 -36.08 -0.26 32.56
CA MET A 109 -36.12 -1.65 33.02
C MET A 109 -35.05 -1.87 34.09
N ARG A 110 -35.43 -1.70 35.36
CA ARG A 110 -34.71 -2.26 36.51
C ARG A 110 -35.44 -3.54 36.91
N PHE A 111 -34.78 -4.69 36.76
CA PHE A 111 -35.25 -5.95 37.33
C PHE A 111 -34.38 -6.29 38.56
N PRO A 112 -34.96 -6.75 39.69
CA PRO A 112 -34.18 -7.23 40.82
C PRO A 112 -33.75 -8.69 40.53
N LEU A 113 -32.44 -8.95 40.53
CA LEU A 113 -31.91 -10.30 40.50
C LEU A 113 -31.78 -10.83 41.94
N THR A 114 -32.69 -11.72 42.33
CA THR A 114 -32.42 -12.70 43.39
C THR A 114 -32.73 -14.08 42.81
N GLY A 115 -31.69 -14.90 42.66
CA GLY A 115 -31.79 -16.25 42.13
C GLY A 115 -30.40 -16.84 41.93
N GLN A 116 -29.98 -17.70 42.85
CA GLN A 116 -28.76 -18.51 42.71
C GLN A 116 -28.93 -19.47 41.53
N VAL A 117 -28.01 -19.42 40.56
CA VAL A 117 -27.88 -20.42 39.50
C VAL A 117 -26.50 -21.04 39.59
N THR A 118 -26.48 -22.36 39.73
CA THR A 118 -25.33 -23.25 39.90
C THR A 118 -24.38 -23.23 38.70
N THR A 119 -23.07 -23.14 38.96
CA THR A 119 -21.97 -22.75 38.05
C THR A 119 -21.30 -23.90 37.28
N LEU A 120 -22.00 -25.00 36.96
CA LEU A 120 -21.36 -26.20 36.38
C LEU A 120 -21.42 -26.42 34.85
N PRO A 121 -22.27 -25.76 34.02
CA PRO A 121 -22.20 -25.94 32.56
C PRO A 121 -21.29 -24.95 31.82
N SER A 122 -20.84 -23.87 32.47
CA SER A 122 -20.09 -22.78 31.82
C SER A 122 -18.62 -23.12 31.52
N VAL A 123 -18.03 -24.06 32.27
CA VAL A 123 -16.62 -24.44 32.13
C VAL A 123 -16.40 -25.36 30.93
N LEU A 124 -17.34 -26.26 30.64
CA LEU A 124 -17.24 -27.18 29.49
C LEU A 124 -17.42 -26.46 28.14
N LEU A 125 -18.26 -25.42 28.09
CA LEU A 125 -18.41 -24.59 26.89
C LEU A 125 -17.16 -23.74 26.62
N ALA A 126 -16.51 -23.22 27.67
CA ALA A 126 -15.26 -22.47 27.55
C ALA A 126 -14.08 -23.34 27.08
N VAL A 127 -13.99 -24.59 27.55
CA VAL A 127 -12.95 -25.54 27.09
C VAL A 127 -13.18 -26.00 25.65
N ALA A 128 -14.44 -26.20 25.23
CA ALA A 128 -14.77 -26.54 23.85
C ALA A 128 -14.47 -25.40 22.84
N LEU A 129 -14.70 -24.14 23.23
CA LEU A 129 -14.32 -22.97 22.43
C LEU A 129 -12.80 -22.76 22.38
N ALA A 130 -12.07 -23.06 23.45
CA ALA A 130 -10.61 -22.98 23.49
C ALA A 130 -9.92 -24.06 22.64
N PHE A 131 -10.52 -25.25 22.49
CA PHE A 131 -10.02 -26.29 21.60
C PHE A 131 -10.35 -26.04 20.13
N ALA A 132 -11.44 -25.34 19.81
CA ALA A 132 -11.79 -24.98 18.44
C ALA A 132 -10.82 -23.95 17.83
N THR A 133 -10.15 -23.11 18.65
CA THR A 133 -9.13 -22.17 18.19
C THR A 133 -7.75 -22.80 17.93
N LEU A 134 -7.50 -24.00 18.47
CA LEU A 134 -6.22 -24.74 18.29
C LEU A 134 -6.17 -25.58 17.02
N LEU A 135 -7.27 -25.69 16.27
CA LEU A 135 -7.38 -26.47 15.03
C LEU A 135 -7.42 -25.60 13.77
N VAL A 136 -7.22 -24.28 13.89
CA VAL A 136 -7.05 -23.42 12.72
C VAL A 136 -5.60 -23.62 12.22
N PRO A 137 -5.37 -24.21 11.04
CA PRO A 137 -4.02 -24.30 10.50
C PRO A 137 -3.43 -22.89 10.43
N ALA A 138 -2.16 -22.76 10.83
CA ALA A 138 -1.42 -21.52 10.77
C ALA A 138 -1.66 -20.86 9.41
N GLN A 139 -2.40 -19.75 9.41
CA GLN A 139 -2.67 -19.01 8.20
C GLN A 139 -1.32 -18.52 7.69
N TRP A 140 -0.99 -18.90 6.46
CA TRP A 140 0.22 -18.52 5.76
C TRP A 140 0.38 -17.00 5.89
N ALA A 141 1.41 -16.59 6.62
CA ALA A 141 1.74 -15.20 6.82
C ALA A 141 2.51 -14.73 5.58
N ALA A 142 1.79 -14.13 4.63
CA ALA A 142 2.39 -13.31 3.58
C ALA A 142 2.33 -11.86 4.06
N ALA A 143 3.48 -11.20 4.08
CA ALA A 143 3.61 -9.77 4.32
C ALA A 143 4.43 -9.21 3.14
N ALA A 144 3.75 -8.72 2.10
CA ALA A 144 4.22 -7.72 1.13
C ALA A 144 3.13 -7.54 0.07
N ASP A 145 2.66 -6.31 -0.15
CA ASP A 145 1.65 -5.99 -1.18
C ASP A 145 1.93 -6.65 -2.52
N HIS A 146 3.21 -6.78 -2.89
CA HIS A 146 3.78 -7.59 -3.96
C HIS A 146 3.28 -9.06 -4.03
N GLY A 147 2.02 -9.25 -4.44
CA GLY A 147 1.39 -10.57 -4.57
C GLY A 147 0.57 -11.01 -3.36
N ASP A 148 0.24 -10.11 -2.44
CA ASP A 148 -0.29 -10.46 -1.11
C ASP A 148 -1.73 -10.96 -1.11
N ALA A 149 -2.52 -10.52 -2.09
CA ALA A 149 -3.89 -10.97 -2.26
C ALA A 149 -3.93 -12.16 -3.24
N PRO A 150 -4.73 -13.22 -2.99
CA PRO A 150 -4.78 -14.39 -3.88
C PRO A 150 -5.05 -14.05 -5.37
N ALA A 151 -5.80 -12.98 -5.63
CA ALA A 151 -6.05 -12.51 -6.99
C ALA A 151 -4.81 -11.86 -7.64
N ILE A 152 -4.02 -11.12 -6.85
CA ILE A 152 -2.83 -10.39 -7.29
C ILE A 152 -1.62 -11.30 -7.46
N ALA A 153 -1.46 -12.32 -6.60
CA ALA A 153 -0.43 -13.35 -6.74
C ALA A 153 -0.42 -14.01 -8.14
N ASN A 154 -1.56 -14.04 -8.83
CA ASN A 154 -1.72 -14.60 -10.17
C ASN A 154 -1.77 -13.55 -11.29
N ASP A 155 -1.71 -12.25 -10.99
CA ASP A 155 -1.74 -11.13 -11.94
C ASP A 155 -0.69 -10.07 -11.55
N ARG A 156 0.59 -10.47 -11.53
CA ARG A 156 1.74 -9.61 -11.16
C ARG A 156 1.79 -8.26 -11.88
N ALA A 157 1.27 -8.15 -13.10
CA ALA A 157 1.28 -6.88 -13.84
C ALA A 157 0.32 -5.82 -13.26
N ALA A 158 -0.64 -6.24 -12.43
CA ALA A 158 -1.60 -5.39 -11.74
C ALA A 158 -1.27 -5.16 -10.26
N ASP A 159 -0.24 -5.83 -9.78
CA ASP A 159 0.28 -5.76 -8.42
C ASP A 159 0.90 -4.39 -8.19
N ILE A 160 0.32 -3.60 -7.28
CA ILE A 160 0.90 -2.33 -6.85
C ILE A 160 1.84 -2.64 -5.69
N GLY A 161 3.11 -2.25 -5.82
CA GLY A 161 3.99 -2.21 -4.65
C GLY A 161 3.57 -1.03 -3.80
N ASP A 162 4.02 0.16 -4.16
CA ASP A 162 3.84 1.34 -3.32
C ASP A 162 3.33 2.56 -4.07
N CYS A 163 2.78 3.50 -3.30
CA CYS A 163 2.50 4.85 -3.75
C CYS A 163 3.30 5.86 -2.93
N PHE A 164 3.86 6.87 -3.59
CA PHE A 164 4.56 7.99 -2.96
C PHE A 164 3.89 9.30 -3.38
N PHE A 165 3.79 10.25 -2.44
CA PHE A 165 3.05 11.49 -2.63
C PHE A 165 3.63 12.63 -1.79
N PHE A 166 4.36 13.53 -2.44
CA PHE A 166 5.13 14.57 -1.76
C PHE A 166 5.24 15.84 -2.59
N LEU A 167 5.54 16.97 -1.96
CA LEU A 167 5.93 18.18 -2.70
C LEU A 167 7.33 17.99 -3.28
N ASP A 168 7.55 18.44 -4.51
CA ASP A 168 8.88 18.39 -5.13
C ASP A 168 9.87 19.20 -4.26
N PRO A 169 10.95 18.57 -3.74
CA PRO A 169 11.90 19.26 -2.87
C PRO A 169 12.65 20.40 -3.56
N ASN A 170 12.69 20.42 -4.89
CA ASN A 170 13.32 21.47 -5.69
C ASN A 170 12.33 22.57 -6.10
N ASP A 171 11.02 22.29 -6.06
CA ASP A 171 9.96 23.20 -6.49
C ASP A 171 8.63 22.86 -5.78
N ASN A 172 8.45 23.40 -4.58
CA ASN A 172 7.23 23.17 -3.77
C ASN A 172 5.93 23.69 -4.41
N THR A 173 5.98 24.31 -5.60
CA THR A 173 4.78 24.61 -6.39
C THR A 173 4.28 23.40 -7.18
N LYS A 174 4.99 22.27 -7.10
CA LYS A 174 4.66 21.00 -7.73
C LYS A 174 4.54 19.88 -6.71
N VAL A 175 3.65 18.96 -7.04
CA VAL A 175 3.42 17.72 -6.31
C VAL A 175 3.92 16.56 -7.17
N VAL A 176 4.65 15.66 -6.55
CA VAL A 176 5.11 14.41 -7.13
C VAL A 176 4.19 13.30 -6.64
N MET A 177 3.64 12.53 -7.58
CA MET A 177 2.87 11.32 -7.30
C MET A 177 3.45 10.16 -8.09
N GLU A 178 3.71 9.07 -7.39
CA GLU A 178 4.47 7.93 -7.89
C GLU A 178 3.76 6.64 -7.48
N MET A 179 3.83 5.64 -8.34
CA MET A 179 3.29 4.30 -8.09
C MET A 179 4.24 3.26 -8.68
N THR A 180 4.69 2.33 -7.86
CA THR A 180 5.43 1.14 -8.31
C THR A 180 4.46 0.00 -8.55
N VAL A 181 4.75 -0.83 -9.56
CA VAL A 181 3.95 -1.98 -9.95
C VAL A 181 4.86 -3.11 -10.40
N GLN A 182 4.43 -4.35 -10.20
CA GLN A 182 5.19 -5.53 -10.63
C GLN A 182 6.65 -5.51 -10.14
N GLY A 183 6.87 -5.53 -8.83
CA GLY A 183 8.24 -5.65 -8.27
C GLY A 183 8.82 -7.05 -8.34
N PHE A 184 9.94 -7.23 -7.65
CA PHE A 184 10.78 -8.43 -7.69
C PHE A 184 11.17 -8.82 -9.13
N ILE A 185 11.54 -7.83 -9.95
CA ILE A 185 12.19 -8.06 -11.23
C ILE A 185 13.68 -8.20 -10.94
N VAL A 186 14.26 -9.36 -11.26
CA VAL A 186 15.73 -9.49 -11.17
C VAL A 186 16.37 -8.73 -12.34
N PRO A 187 17.52 -8.06 -12.12
CA PRO A 187 18.22 -7.29 -13.15
C PRO A 187 18.35 -7.99 -14.51
N GLN A 188 18.80 -9.25 -14.54
CA GLN A 188 19.00 -9.98 -15.79
C GLN A 188 17.71 -10.29 -16.56
N GLU A 189 16.56 -10.09 -15.94
CA GLU A 189 15.24 -10.25 -16.55
C GLU A 189 14.56 -8.90 -16.84
N ALA A 190 15.22 -7.77 -16.57
CA ALA A 190 14.72 -6.43 -16.86
C ALA A 190 14.26 -6.30 -18.32
N LEU A 191 15.03 -6.83 -19.27
CA LEU A 191 14.65 -6.80 -20.70
C LEU A 191 13.37 -7.61 -21.02
N ASN A 192 13.05 -8.62 -20.20
CA ASN A 192 11.88 -9.48 -20.36
C ASN A 192 10.65 -8.92 -19.63
N PHE A 193 10.84 -8.30 -18.46
CA PHE A 193 9.75 -7.85 -17.59
C PHE A 193 9.55 -6.34 -17.55
N ALA A 194 10.42 -5.53 -18.18
CA ALA A 194 10.24 -4.09 -18.33
C ALA A 194 9.18 -3.75 -19.39
N LEU A 195 7.92 -4.09 -19.09
CA LEU A 195 6.76 -3.76 -19.90
C LEU A 195 5.50 -3.64 -19.03
N PHE A 196 4.69 -2.62 -19.31
CA PHE A 196 3.40 -2.45 -18.67
C PHE A 196 2.32 -3.21 -19.45
N ASP A 197 1.42 -3.93 -18.77
CA ASP A 197 0.34 -4.66 -19.45
C ASP A 197 -0.66 -3.66 -20.06
N HIS A 198 -0.71 -3.60 -21.39
CA HIS A 198 -1.58 -2.71 -22.17
C HIS A 198 -3.09 -2.88 -21.90
N ARG A 199 -3.48 -3.98 -21.26
CA ARG A 199 -4.87 -4.29 -20.91
C ARG A 199 -5.26 -3.75 -19.53
N LEU A 200 -4.29 -3.26 -18.75
CA LEU A 200 -4.53 -2.59 -17.48
C LEU A 200 -4.72 -1.09 -17.66
N ARG A 201 -5.29 -0.51 -16.62
CA ARG A 201 -5.35 0.92 -16.38
C ARG A 201 -4.78 1.16 -15.00
N TYR A 202 -3.83 2.09 -14.94
CA TYR A 202 -3.12 2.51 -13.75
C TYR A 202 -3.66 3.88 -13.36
N ARG A 203 -4.28 4.00 -12.19
CA ARG A 203 -4.98 5.21 -11.76
C ARG A 203 -4.37 5.80 -10.51
N PHE A 204 -4.20 7.11 -10.53
CA PHE A 204 -3.99 7.97 -9.37
C PHE A 204 -5.33 8.62 -9.08
N GLU A 205 -6.04 8.14 -8.07
CA GLU A 205 -7.33 8.67 -7.60
C GLU A 205 -7.08 9.72 -6.51
N LEU A 206 -7.65 10.91 -6.65
CA LEU A 206 -7.42 12.06 -5.78
C LEU A 206 -8.67 12.38 -4.95
N GLU A 207 -8.47 12.62 -3.67
CA GLU A 207 -9.49 13.03 -2.69
C GLU A 207 -9.17 14.48 -2.26
N THR A 208 -10.07 15.43 -2.49
CA THR A 208 -9.85 16.87 -2.27
C THR A 208 -10.96 17.54 -1.45
N THR A 209 -11.92 16.78 -0.93
CA THR A 209 -13.11 17.29 -0.21
C THR A 209 -13.21 16.83 1.25
N GLY A 210 -12.47 15.80 1.64
CA GLY A 210 -12.43 15.20 2.97
C GLY A 210 -13.50 14.14 3.23
N ASP A 211 -14.17 13.60 2.20
CA ASP A 211 -15.34 12.72 2.36
C ASP A 211 -15.05 11.21 2.15
N ALA A 212 -13.77 10.87 1.95
CA ALA A 212 -13.30 9.52 1.64
C ALA A 212 -13.79 8.96 0.29
N GLU A 213 -14.12 9.81 -0.68
CA GLU A 213 -14.39 9.43 -2.07
C GLU A 213 -13.39 10.07 -3.05
N PRO A 214 -12.94 9.34 -4.09
CA PRO A 214 -12.19 9.96 -5.17
C PRO A 214 -13.02 11.04 -5.89
N ASP A 215 -12.51 12.27 -5.92
CA ASP A 215 -13.11 13.42 -6.62
C ASP A 215 -12.63 13.51 -8.07
N GLU A 216 -11.34 13.28 -8.27
CA GLU A 216 -10.66 13.43 -9.56
C GLU A 216 -9.72 12.24 -9.78
N PHE A 217 -9.33 11.96 -11.03
CA PHE A 217 -8.32 10.93 -11.29
C PHE A 217 -7.44 11.25 -12.48
N ILE A 218 -6.25 10.65 -12.47
CA ILE A 218 -5.38 10.51 -13.63
C ILE A 218 -5.27 9.03 -13.94
N GLU A 219 -5.53 8.65 -15.18
CA GLU A 219 -5.41 7.29 -15.69
C GLU A 219 -4.28 7.21 -16.72
N VAL A 220 -3.37 6.28 -16.51
CA VAL A 220 -2.31 5.92 -17.45
C VAL A 220 -2.64 4.57 -18.07
N SER A 221 -2.52 4.50 -19.39
CA SER A 221 -2.62 3.27 -20.17
C SER A 221 -1.49 3.18 -21.16
N PHE A 222 -1.08 1.97 -21.53
CA PHE A 222 0.07 1.74 -22.40
C PHE A 222 -0.34 1.05 -23.69
N SER A 223 0.35 1.37 -24.79
CA SER A 223 0.24 0.62 -26.03
C SER A 223 0.74 -0.82 -25.82
N GLU A 224 0.28 -1.76 -26.66
CA GLU A 224 0.89 -3.08 -26.71
C GLU A 224 2.38 -2.98 -27.03
N LYS A 225 3.22 -3.78 -26.35
CA LYS A 225 4.65 -3.89 -26.66
C LYS A 225 4.79 -4.80 -27.88
N THR A 226 4.90 -4.20 -29.06
CA THR A 226 4.99 -4.92 -30.35
C THR A 226 6.40 -4.96 -30.93
N GLY A 227 7.36 -4.30 -30.29
CA GLY A 227 8.75 -4.17 -30.74
C GLY A 227 9.75 -4.89 -29.86
N SER A 228 11.01 -4.93 -30.30
CA SER A 228 12.14 -5.41 -29.50
C SER A 228 12.39 -4.51 -28.28
N THR A 229 13.28 -4.95 -27.40
CA THR A 229 13.59 -4.36 -26.09
C THR A 229 13.87 -2.85 -26.09
N GLY A 230 14.40 -2.30 -27.18
CA GLY A 230 14.69 -0.86 -27.31
C GLY A 230 13.51 0.02 -27.73
N ASN A 231 12.36 -0.56 -28.11
CA ASN A 231 11.19 0.21 -28.53
C ASN A 231 10.31 0.56 -27.31
N PRO A 232 10.10 1.84 -27.00
CA PRO A 232 9.27 2.24 -25.88
C PRO A 232 7.80 1.92 -26.14
N GLN A 233 7.05 1.61 -25.08
CA GLN A 233 5.60 1.68 -25.13
C GLN A 233 5.18 3.15 -25.14
N THR A 234 4.07 3.45 -25.80
CA THR A 234 3.43 4.76 -25.68
C THR A 234 2.47 4.75 -24.52
N ALA A 235 2.71 5.59 -23.51
CA ALA A 235 1.77 5.88 -22.46
C ALA A 235 0.76 6.94 -22.93
N THR A 236 -0.52 6.73 -22.61
CA THR A 236 -1.59 7.73 -22.73
C THR A 236 -2.01 8.14 -21.33
N ILE A 237 -1.84 9.42 -21.01
CA ILE A 237 -2.18 10.03 -19.73
C ILE A 237 -3.50 10.78 -19.93
N ALA A 238 -4.56 10.30 -19.31
CA ALA A 238 -5.90 10.88 -19.36
C ALA A 238 -6.33 11.34 -17.97
N SER A 239 -7.10 12.41 -17.89
CA SER A 239 -7.53 12.98 -16.61
C SER A 239 -8.93 13.59 -16.72
N THR A 240 -9.59 13.74 -15.59
CA THR A 240 -10.84 14.49 -15.43
C THR A 240 -10.64 16.01 -15.34
N PHE A 241 -9.39 16.48 -15.16
CA PHE A 241 -9.08 17.89 -14.93
C PHE A 241 -8.05 18.53 -15.87
N PHE A 242 -7.44 17.76 -16.77
CA PHE A 242 -6.64 18.30 -17.87
C PHE A 242 -6.81 17.49 -19.17
N ALA A 243 -6.43 18.09 -20.30
CA ALA A 243 -6.50 17.43 -21.60
C ALA A 243 -5.44 16.34 -21.72
N SER A 244 -5.82 15.18 -22.26
CA SER A 244 -4.92 14.04 -22.40
C SER A 244 -3.66 14.37 -23.22
N PHE A 245 -2.57 13.69 -22.90
CA PHE A 245 -1.33 13.71 -23.67
C PHE A 245 -0.68 12.31 -23.67
N THR A 246 0.39 12.16 -24.45
CA THR A 246 1.12 10.90 -24.57
C THR A 246 2.61 11.12 -24.34
N GLY A 247 3.30 10.11 -23.84
CA GLY A 247 4.76 10.09 -23.71
C GLY A 247 5.30 8.66 -23.85
N PRO A 248 6.55 8.48 -24.29
CA PRO A 248 7.19 7.16 -24.30
C PRO A 248 7.51 6.70 -22.87
N THR A 249 7.55 5.38 -22.65
CA THR A 249 8.25 4.79 -21.51
C THR A 249 9.76 4.91 -21.70
N THR A 250 10.54 4.84 -20.62
CA THR A 250 11.98 4.61 -20.70
C THR A 250 12.23 3.16 -21.09
N PRO A 251 12.88 2.86 -22.24
CA PRO A 251 13.24 1.49 -22.58
C PRO A 251 14.25 0.92 -21.58
N ALA A 252 14.08 -0.32 -21.15
CA ALA A 252 15.12 -1.01 -20.39
C ALA A 252 16.35 -1.26 -21.26
N ALA A 253 17.53 -1.21 -20.64
CA ALA A 253 18.80 -1.46 -21.28
C ALA A 253 19.79 -2.04 -20.27
N GLU A 254 20.60 -2.98 -20.74
CA GLU A 254 21.63 -3.70 -19.99
C GLU A 254 22.94 -3.67 -20.81
N PRO A 255 24.14 -3.68 -20.19
CA PRO A 255 24.36 -3.66 -18.74
C PRO A 255 24.35 -2.23 -18.17
N VAL A 256 23.85 -1.25 -18.94
CA VAL A 256 23.83 0.16 -18.55
C VAL A 256 22.43 0.67 -18.74
N ALA A 257 21.78 1.00 -17.62
CA ALA A 257 20.46 1.58 -17.59
C ALA A 257 20.39 2.87 -18.41
N ASN A 258 19.29 3.05 -19.16
CA ASN A 258 19.00 4.32 -19.80
C ASN A 258 18.64 5.38 -18.73
N PRO A 259 19.02 6.66 -18.92
CA PRO A 259 18.52 7.72 -18.06
C PRO A 259 16.99 7.86 -18.21
N PRO A 260 16.28 8.33 -17.16
CA PRO A 260 14.83 8.50 -17.21
C PRO A 260 14.39 9.38 -18.39
N GLN A 261 13.49 8.85 -19.22
CA GLN A 261 12.82 9.64 -20.25
C GLN A 261 11.58 10.31 -19.67
N VAL A 262 11.65 11.63 -19.53
CA VAL A 262 10.57 12.46 -18.98
C VAL A 262 9.88 13.23 -20.11
N THR A 263 8.55 13.18 -20.15
CA THR A 263 7.72 13.99 -21.05
C THR A 263 7.02 15.09 -20.28
N THR A 264 7.17 16.34 -20.69
CA THR A 264 6.44 17.47 -20.10
C THR A 264 5.37 17.96 -21.07
N ASP A 265 4.11 17.99 -20.65
CA ASP A 265 3.03 18.59 -21.42
C ASP A 265 3.15 20.13 -21.36
N PRO A 266 3.43 20.82 -22.48
CA PRO A 266 3.71 22.26 -22.47
C PRO A 266 2.48 23.11 -22.13
N ARG A 267 1.27 22.54 -22.16
CA ARG A 267 0.01 23.25 -21.87
C ARG A 267 -0.25 23.35 -20.37
N THR A 268 0.13 22.32 -19.62
CA THR A 268 -0.17 22.19 -18.19
C THR A 268 1.08 22.28 -17.31
N GLY A 269 2.26 22.03 -17.87
CA GLY A 269 3.51 21.88 -17.10
C GLY A 269 3.62 20.55 -16.36
N ILE A 270 2.70 19.61 -16.59
CA ILE A 270 2.74 18.27 -16.00
C ILE A 270 3.88 17.47 -16.64
N ALA A 271 4.77 16.92 -15.82
CA ALA A 271 5.80 15.98 -16.26
C ALA A 271 5.38 14.54 -15.98
N PHE A 272 5.76 13.62 -16.86
CA PHE A 272 5.43 12.20 -16.82
C PHE A 272 6.69 11.36 -17.03
N PHE A 273 6.79 10.29 -16.25
CA PHE A 273 7.76 9.22 -16.43
C PHE A 273 7.08 7.86 -16.25
N ALA A 274 7.52 6.87 -17.02
CA ALA A 274 7.26 5.46 -16.73
C ALA A 274 8.41 4.60 -17.24
N GLY A 275 8.82 3.59 -16.48
CA GLY A 275 9.95 2.73 -16.82
C GLY A 275 10.28 1.74 -15.71
N ILE A 276 11.33 0.95 -15.91
CA ILE A 276 11.92 0.13 -14.85
C ILE A 276 12.87 0.99 -14.02
N VAL A 277 12.87 0.77 -12.72
CA VAL A 277 13.69 1.45 -11.71
C VAL A 277 14.09 0.43 -10.66
N ASP A 278 15.10 0.75 -9.87
CA ASP A 278 15.31 0.13 -8.57
C ASP A 278 14.02 0.16 -7.73
N ASP A 279 13.72 -0.90 -6.98
CA ASP A 279 12.59 -0.92 -6.06
C ASP A 279 12.87 -0.02 -4.83
N PRO A 280 12.23 1.16 -4.72
CA PRO A 280 12.59 2.16 -3.72
C PRO A 280 12.03 1.84 -2.33
N PHE A 281 11.21 0.79 -2.21
CA PHE A 281 10.66 0.37 -0.94
C PHE A 281 11.64 -0.56 -0.23
N PHE A 282 11.67 -0.48 1.09
CA PHE A 282 12.61 -1.21 1.90
C PHE A 282 11.92 -1.73 3.15
N PHE A 283 12.10 -3.02 3.45
CA PHE A 283 11.41 -3.70 4.55
C PHE A 283 12.02 -5.08 4.84
N ASP A 284 12.25 -5.41 6.12
CA ASP A 284 12.56 -6.78 6.54
C ASP A 284 11.29 -7.64 6.69
N ILE A 285 10.75 -8.09 5.55
CA ILE A 285 9.58 -8.96 5.47
C ILE A 285 9.75 -10.24 6.32
N PRO A 286 10.86 -11.00 6.21
CA PRO A 286 11.05 -12.19 7.05
C PRO A 286 10.99 -11.89 8.54
N ALA A 287 11.63 -10.81 9.00
CA ALA A 287 11.57 -10.40 10.40
C ALA A 287 10.14 -10.07 10.83
N PHE A 288 9.40 -9.31 10.01
CA PHE A 288 8.00 -8.99 10.31
C PHE A 288 7.11 -10.24 10.37
N VAL A 289 7.33 -11.22 9.49
CA VAL A 289 6.61 -12.50 9.51
C VAL A 289 6.87 -13.26 10.82
N GLU A 290 8.10 -13.31 11.30
CA GLU A 290 8.45 -13.93 12.59
C GLU A 290 7.91 -13.13 13.79
N PHE A 291 7.95 -11.79 13.74
CA PHE A 291 7.31 -10.92 14.73
C PHE A 291 5.80 -11.20 14.81
N ARG A 292 5.12 -11.33 13.67
CA ARG A 292 3.70 -11.68 13.63
C ARG A 292 3.42 -13.07 14.21
N LYS A 293 4.28 -14.05 13.93
CA LYS A 293 4.16 -15.41 14.50
C LYS A 293 4.29 -15.39 16.02
N SER A 294 5.28 -14.69 16.57
CA SER A 294 5.46 -14.57 18.02
C SER A 294 4.27 -13.84 18.68
N ALA A 295 3.76 -12.78 18.04
CA ALA A 295 2.56 -12.08 18.49
C ALA A 295 1.32 -13.00 18.51
N MET A 296 1.11 -13.83 17.48
CA MET A 296 0.04 -14.83 17.46
C MET A 296 0.20 -15.92 18.53
N ALA A 297 1.44 -16.27 18.89
CA ALA A 297 1.75 -17.16 20.01
C ALA A 297 1.51 -16.49 21.39
N GLY A 298 1.13 -15.21 21.39
CA GLY A 298 0.69 -14.46 22.56
C GLY A 298 1.76 -13.54 23.16
N GLN A 299 3.00 -13.59 22.65
CA GLN A 299 4.17 -12.84 23.12
C GLN A 299 4.87 -12.22 21.90
N PRO A 300 4.48 -11.01 21.46
CA PRO A 300 5.20 -10.31 20.40
C PRO A 300 6.67 -10.17 20.79
N ASP A 301 7.56 -10.59 19.90
CA ASP A 301 9.01 -10.59 20.10
C ASP A 301 9.68 -9.60 19.13
N PRO A 302 9.99 -8.37 19.57
CA PRO A 302 10.65 -7.38 18.72
C PRO A 302 12.08 -7.76 18.32
N THR A 303 12.70 -8.76 18.96
CA THR A 303 14.08 -9.16 18.61
C THR A 303 14.19 -9.79 17.23
N GLN A 304 13.08 -10.19 16.61
CA GLN A 304 13.03 -10.73 15.25
C GLN A 304 13.56 -9.72 14.21
N PHE A 305 13.43 -8.41 14.48
CA PHE A 305 13.92 -7.34 13.61
C PHE A 305 15.43 -7.12 13.65
N GLN A 306 16.18 -7.82 14.51
CA GLN A 306 17.66 -7.72 14.54
C GLN A 306 18.33 -8.24 13.27
N ARG A 307 17.56 -8.90 12.39
CA ARG A 307 18.03 -9.37 11.09
C ARG A 307 18.44 -8.20 10.18
N GLY A 308 17.65 -7.13 10.14
CA GLY A 308 17.96 -5.88 9.42
C GLY A 308 18.34 -6.10 7.96
N ARG A 309 17.58 -6.93 7.23
CA ARG A 309 17.83 -7.14 5.80
C ARG A 309 16.66 -6.68 4.97
N ASP A 310 16.97 -5.85 3.99
CA ASP A 310 16.01 -5.39 3.02
C ASP A 310 15.58 -6.53 2.10
N SER A 311 14.28 -6.73 2.01
CA SER A 311 13.73 -7.76 1.13
C SER A 311 13.72 -7.35 -0.34
N PHE A 312 13.83 -6.06 -0.62
CA PHE A 312 13.73 -5.47 -1.96
C PHE A 312 15.09 -5.16 -2.58
N ALA A 313 16.12 -4.98 -1.76
CA ALA A 313 17.49 -4.77 -2.23
C ALA A 313 17.92 -5.76 -3.32
N GLY A 314 18.43 -5.22 -4.42
CA GLY A 314 18.86 -5.97 -5.60
C GLY A 314 17.75 -6.39 -6.57
N TYR A 315 16.52 -5.95 -6.36
CA TYR A 315 15.43 -6.10 -7.30
C TYR A 315 15.02 -4.75 -7.90
N ASP A 316 14.53 -4.82 -9.12
CA ASP A 316 13.88 -3.73 -9.81
C ASP A 316 12.34 -3.86 -9.76
N THR A 317 11.68 -2.75 -10.07
CA THR A 317 10.23 -2.64 -10.20
C THR A 317 9.85 -1.74 -11.38
N LEU A 318 8.62 -1.84 -11.86
CA LEU A 318 8.11 -0.85 -12.80
C LEU A 318 7.56 0.35 -12.01
N ALA A 319 7.82 1.56 -12.48
CA ALA A 319 7.29 2.76 -11.86
C ALA A 319 6.58 3.68 -12.85
N ILE A 320 5.55 4.37 -12.35
CA ILE A 320 4.84 5.45 -13.02
C ILE A 320 4.92 6.67 -12.13
N ALA A 321 5.38 7.81 -12.66
CA ALA A 321 5.52 9.06 -11.91
C ALA A 321 4.92 10.24 -12.66
N LEU A 322 4.34 11.17 -11.91
CA LEU A 322 3.81 12.44 -12.40
C LEU A 322 4.30 13.58 -11.50
N SER A 323 4.80 14.65 -12.10
CA SER A 323 5.01 15.94 -11.42
C SER A 323 3.94 16.91 -11.89
N ILE A 324 3.11 17.41 -10.98
CA ILE A 324 1.92 18.18 -11.27
C ILE A 324 2.01 19.53 -10.56
N PRO A 325 1.89 20.66 -11.29
CA PRO A 325 1.75 21.96 -10.63
C PRO A 325 0.52 21.97 -9.71
N VAL A 326 0.70 22.42 -8.46
CA VAL A 326 -0.36 22.43 -7.42
C VAL A 326 -1.62 23.15 -7.92
N ASN A 327 -1.47 24.18 -8.76
CA ASN A 327 -2.60 24.92 -9.33
C ASN A 327 -3.47 24.11 -10.30
N GLN A 328 -3.04 22.92 -10.75
CA GLN A 328 -3.86 21.99 -11.52
C GLN A 328 -4.73 21.11 -10.63
N LEU A 329 -4.35 20.93 -9.36
CA LEU A 329 -5.16 20.19 -8.39
C LEU A 329 -6.39 21.04 -8.06
N ARG A 330 -7.58 20.54 -8.36
CA ARG A 330 -8.86 21.23 -8.11
C ARG A 330 -9.22 21.18 -6.62
N LEU A 331 -8.47 21.90 -5.81
CA LEU A 331 -8.64 21.91 -4.36
C LEU A 331 -9.92 22.64 -3.95
N THR A 332 -10.62 22.09 -2.95
CA THR A 332 -11.68 22.82 -2.26
C THR A 332 -11.09 24.00 -1.49
N ALA A 333 -11.74 25.17 -1.54
CA ALA A 333 -11.23 26.38 -0.88
C ALA A 333 -11.01 26.14 0.63
N GLY A 334 -9.78 26.40 1.09
CA GLY A 334 -9.38 26.20 2.49
C GLY A 334 -8.96 24.77 2.84
N ASN A 335 -9.06 23.81 1.91
CA ASN A 335 -8.46 22.50 2.06
C ASN A 335 -7.03 22.49 1.48
N ASN A 336 -6.06 22.16 2.31
CA ASN A 336 -4.64 22.02 1.91
C ASN A 336 -4.17 20.56 1.96
N VAL A 337 -5.06 19.62 2.28
CA VAL A 337 -4.74 18.19 2.34
C VAL A 337 -5.36 17.49 1.15
N VAL A 338 -4.55 16.73 0.43
CA VAL A 338 -4.97 15.92 -0.72
C VAL A 338 -4.73 14.45 -0.39
N GLY A 339 -5.70 13.59 -0.65
CA GLY A 339 -5.53 12.14 -0.60
C GLY A 339 -5.14 11.58 -1.97
N LEU A 340 -4.25 10.59 -1.98
CA LEU A 340 -3.90 9.78 -3.14
C LEU A 340 -4.23 8.31 -2.88
N LEU A 341 -4.88 7.67 -3.84
CA LEU A 341 -5.05 6.22 -3.92
C LEU A 341 -4.55 5.73 -5.28
N GLY A 342 -3.54 4.85 -5.26
CA GLY A 342 -3.15 4.07 -6.42
C GLY A 342 -4.15 2.95 -6.68
N ARG A 343 -4.51 2.73 -7.94
CA ARG A 343 -5.44 1.65 -8.33
C ARG A 343 -5.07 1.05 -9.67
N THR A 344 -5.05 -0.27 -9.74
CA THR A 344 -5.00 -1.01 -11.00
C THR A 344 -6.36 -1.63 -11.28
N TRP A 345 -6.80 -1.56 -12.53
CA TRP A 345 -8.05 -2.20 -12.92
C TRP A 345 -8.05 -2.62 -14.39
N ARG A 346 -8.88 -3.61 -14.72
CA ARG A 346 -9.09 -4.07 -16.09
C ARG A 346 -10.44 -3.56 -16.61
N PRO A 347 -10.48 -2.83 -17.73
CA PRO A 347 -11.74 -2.50 -18.39
C PRO A 347 -12.50 -3.79 -18.74
N PRO A 348 -13.84 -3.80 -18.62
CA PRO A 348 -14.64 -4.93 -19.07
C PRO A 348 -14.33 -5.23 -20.54
N ARG A 349 -13.98 -6.47 -20.89
CA ARG A 349 -13.79 -6.87 -22.29
C ARG A 349 -15.07 -6.57 -23.08
N SER A 350 -15.03 -5.62 -24.00
CA SER A 350 -16.13 -5.38 -24.93
C SER A 350 -16.18 -6.55 -25.93
N LYS A 351 -17.18 -7.43 -25.75
CA LYS A 351 -17.68 -8.49 -26.63
C LYS A 351 -16.76 -8.98 -27.77
N SER A 352 -16.23 -10.20 -27.63
CA SER A 352 -16.10 -11.11 -28.77
C SER A 352 -17.33 -12.03 -28.86
N ALA A 353 -17.78 -12.24 -30.09
CA ALA A 353 -19.04 -12.87 -30.47
C ALA A 353 -19.20 -14.32 -29.93
N LYS A 354 -20.46 -14.69 -29.65
CA LYS A 354 -20.92 -16.04 -29.27
C LYS A 354 -20.36 -16.62 -27.97
N VAL A 355 -20.61 -15.96 -26.84
CA VAL A 355 -20.65 -16.65 -25.54
C VAL A 355 -22.01 -16.40 -24.87
N ARG A 356 -22.66 -17.53 -24.59
CA ARG A 356 -23.95 -17.76 -23.93
C ARG A 356 -24.23 -16.73 -22.82
N LYS A 357 -25.46 -16.17 -22.79
CA LYS A 357 -26.00 -15.21 -21.82
C LYS A 357 -25.42 -15.39 -20.40
N ILE A 358 -24.30 -14.73 -20.11
CA ILE A 358 -23.91 -14.39 -18.74
C ILE A 358 -24.65 -13.10 -18.41
N LYS A 359 -25.39 -13.11 -17.30
CA LYS A 359 -26.15 -11.94 -16.82
C LYS A 359 -25.24 -10.72 -16.88
N LYS A 360 -25.73 -9.65 -17.52
CA LYS A 360 -25.09 -8.32 -17.54
C LYS A 360 -24.87 -7.86 -16.09
N ASN A 361 -23.66 -8.07 -15.58
CA ASN A 361 -23.10 -7.26 -14.53
C ASN A 361 -21.72 -6.84 -15.04
N THR A 362 -21.72 -5.89 -15.98
CA THR A 362 -20.53 -5.16 -16.41
C THR A 362 -20.09 -4.26 -15.26
N LYS A 363 -19.63 -4.86 -14.17
CA LYS A 363 -18.92 -4.15 -13.12
C LYS A 363 -17.45 -4.11 -13.53
N LYS A 364 -16.89 -2.90 -13.49
CA LYS A 364 -15.45 -2.66 -13.56
C LYS A 364 -14.79 -3.56 -12.52
N PHE A 365 -13.72 -4.27 -12.87
CA PHE A 365 -13.00 -5.13 -11.93
C PHE A 365 -11.76 -4.37 -11.49
N ASN A 366 -11.86 -3.71 -10.34
CA ASN A 366 -10.69 -3.30 -9.58
C ASN A 366 -9.85 -4.56 -9.35
N VAL A 367 -8.55 -4.46 -9.55
CA VAL A 367 -7.64 -5.58 -9.34
C VAL A 367 -6.92 -5.34 -8.03
N ASP A 368 -6.22 -4.21 -7.93
CA ASP A 368 -5.49 -3.81 -6.73
C ASP A 368 -5.74 -2.35 -6.34
N ARG A 369 -5.37 -2.01 -5.10
CA ARG A 369 -5.33 -0.63 -4.61
C ARG A 369 -4.25 -0.44 -3.54
N MET A 370 -3.68 0.75 -3.47
CA MET A 370 -2.73 1.14 -2.44
C MET A 370 -2.92 2.60 -2.03
N GLY A 371 -3.03 2.84 -0.72
CA GLY A 371 -3.14 4.16 -0.12
C GLY A 371 -2.08 4.34 0.97
N VAL A 372 -2.50 4.22 2.22
CA VAL A 372 -1.62 4.28 3.39
C VAL A 372 -0.72 3.03 3.43
N PRO A 373 0.60 3.22 3.64
CA PRO A 373 1.55 2.11 3.70
C PRO A 373 1.15 1.05 4.72
N ALA A 374 1.46 -0.20 4.37
CA ALA A 374 1.26 -1.40 5.18
C ALA A 374 -0.17 -1.73 5.65
N VAL A 375 -1.22 -0.96 5.31
CA VAL A 375 -2.59 -1.28 5.73
C VAL A 375 -3.04 -2.62 5.14
N ASN A 376 -3.03 -2.74 3.81
CA ASN A 376 -3.39 -3.99 3.13
C ASN A 376 -2.38 -5.10 3.43
N VAL A 377 -1.10 -4.74 3.53
CA VAL A 377 0.03 -5.66 3.69
C VAL A 377 0.01 -6.34 5.06
N ALA A 378 -0.02 -5.53 6.12
CA ALA A 378 0.23 -5.96 7.49
C ALA A 378 -1.03 -6.07 8.35
N LEU A 379 -2.03 -5.21 8.12
CA LEU A 379 -3.18 -5.07 9.03
C LEU A 379 -4.42 -5.84 8.55
N ILE A 380 -4.62 -5.97 7.24
CA ILE A 380 -5.75 -6.72 6.66
C ILE A 380 -5.44 -8.23 6.69
N PRO A 381 -6.30 -9.06 7.31
CA PRO A 381 -6.14 -10.51 7.29
C PRO A 381 -6.16 -11.06 5.86
N PHE A 382 -5.32 -12.06 5.59
CA PHE A 382 -5.16 -12.66 4.26
C PHE A 382 -6.48 -13.00 3.56
N GLY A 383 -7.43 -13.61 4.29
CA GLY A 383 -8.74 -13.99 3.75
C GLY A 383 -9.62 -12.82 3.29
N ARG A 384 -9.30 -11.58 3.69
CA ARG A 384 -10.03 -10.36 3.33
C ARG A 384 -9.32 -9.48 2.31
N LYS A 385 -8.05 -9.72 1.96
CA LYS A 385 -7.28 -8.86 1.05
C LYS A 385 -7.95 -8.66 -0.32
N ASN A 386 -8.51 -9.72 -0.92
CA ASN A 386 -9.30 -9.59 -2.16
C ASN A 386 -10.55 -8.69 -1.98
N GLU A 387 -11.25 -8.80 -0.85
CA GLU A 387 -12.41 -7.95 -0.56
C GLU A 387 -11.99 -6.50 -0.34
N TYR A 388 -10.85 -6.30 0.33
CA TYR A 388 -10.22 -5.00 0.56
C TYR A 388 -9.88 -4.32 -0.76
N ASN A 389 -9.16 -4.99 -1.67
CA ASN A 389 -8.78 -4.44 -2.98
C ASN A 389 -9.98 -4.00 -3.84
N LEU A 390 -11.11 -4.71 -3.69
CA LEU A 390 -12.36 -4.41 -4.38
C LEU A 390 -13.20 -3.31 -3.73
N ALA A 391 -12.95 -2.99 -2.46
CA ALA A 391 -13.67 -1.97 -1.71
C ALA A 391 -13.24 -0.55 -2.09
N SER A 392 -14.05 0.43 -1.69
CA SER A 392 -13.72 1.86 -1.79
C SER A 392 -13.18 2.39 -0.46
N PRO A 393 -12.40 3.49 -0.48
CA PRO A 393 -12.04 4.20 0.75
C PRO A 393 -13.25 4.62 1.60
N ARG A 394 -14.41 4.87 0.99
CA ARG A 394 -15.67 5.10 1.71
C ARG A 394 -16.16 3.87 2.47
N ASP A 395 -16.00 2.66 1.93
CA ASP A 395 -16.30 1.43 2.67
C ASP A 395 -15.37 1.29 3.89
N ASP A 396 -14.10 1.67 3.75
CA ASP A 396 -13.12 1.70 4.84
C ASP A 396 -13.56 2.67 5.94
N ALA A 397 -13.92 3.91 5.56
CA ALA A 397 -14.45 4.95 6.45
C ALA A 397 -15.77 4.57 7.11
N ALA A 398 -16.58 3.73 6.45
CA ALA A 398 -17.79 3.14 7.04
C ALA A 398 -17.48 1.99 8.03
N GLY A 399 -16.21 1.65 8.23
CA GLY A 399 -15.74 0.67 9.22
C GLY A 399 -15.78 -0.78 8.73
N LYS A 400 -15.87 -1.02 7.42
CA LYS A 400 -15.98 -2.38 6.84
C LYS A 400 -14.82 -3.31 7.23
N PHE A 401 -13.62 -2.76 7.43
CA PHE A 401 -12.40 -3.49 7.82
C PHE A 401 -11.90 -3.12 9.22
N ALA A 402 -12.59 -2.22 9.93
CA ALA A 402 -12.12 -1.70 11.22
C ALA A 402 -11.92 -2.81 12.25
N ARG A 403 -12.84 -3.78 12.35
CA ARG A 403 -12.71 -4.89 13.32
C ARG A 403 -11.49 -5.76 13.04
N ASP A 404 -11.15 -5.97 11.79
CA ASP A 404 -10.02 -6.80 11.39
C ASP A 404 -8.69 -6.10 11.67
N ILE A 405 -8.60 -4.80 11.32
CA ILE A 405 -7.44 -3.97 11.64
C ILE A 405 -7.23 -3.93 13.16
N LEU A 406 -8.28 -3.63 13.93
CA LEU A 406 -8.22 -3.61 15.39
C LEU A 406 -7.89 -5.00 15.97
N GLY A 407 -8.39 -6.07 15.36
CA GLY A 407 -8.05 -7.44 15.73
C GLY A 407 -6.56 -7.74 15.56
N THR A 408 -5.99 -7.37 14.40
CA THR A 408 -4.56 -7.52 14.11
C THR A 408 -3.70 -6.69 15.08
N LEU A 409 -4.06 -5.42 15.33
CA LEU A 409 -3.37 -4.58 16.31
C LEU A 409 -3.46 -5.14 17.74
N GLY A 410 -4.59 -5.75 18.11
CA GLY A 410 -4.74 -6.45 19.39
C GLY A 410 -3.82 -7.68 19.53
N ILE A 411 -3.54 -8.39 18.43
CA ILE A 411 -2.55 -9.47 18.40
C ILE A 411 -1.16 -8.91 18.70
N PHE A 412 -0.81 -7.75 18.11
CA PHE A 412 0.46 -7.06 18.36
C PHE A 412 0.57 -6.39 19.73
N ARG A 413 -0.48 -6.46 20.57
CA ARG A 413 -0.54 -5.80 21.88
C ARG A 413 -0.44 -4.27 21.81
N THR A 414 -0.88 -3.69 20.69
CA THR A 414 -1.06 -2.24 20.57
C THR A 414 -2.18 -1.78 21.50
N ASN A 415 -1.93 -0.71 22.25
CA ASN A 415 -2.85 -0.14 23.23
C ASN A 415 -3.90 0.73 22.53
N ALA A 416 -5.01 1.00 23.22
CA ALA A 416 -6.14 1.73 22.66
C ALA A 416 -5.76 3.11 22.08
N ALA A 417 -4.87 3.85 22.75
CA ALA A 417 -4.45 5.17 22.28
C ALA A 417 -3.70 5.10 20.94
N ASN A 418 -2.82 4.13 20.76
CA ASN A 418 -2.10 3.95 19.50
C ASN A 418 -2.95 3.29 18.42
N MET A 419 -3.90 2.42 18.79
CA MET A 419 -4.92 1.93 17.86
C MET A 419 -5.75 3.07 17.29
N ASP A 420 -6.14 4.04 18.12
CA ASP A 420 -6.90 5.22 17.68
C ASP A 420 -6.08 6.11 16.74
N ILE A 421 -4.77 6.27 16.99
CA ILE A 421 -3.85 6.99 16.08
C ILE A 421 -3.78 6.29 14.72
N LEU A 422 -3.51 4.99 14.70
CA LEU A 422 -3.40 4.22 13.45
C LEU A 422 -4.73 4.16 12.69
N ALA A 423 -5.85 4.07 13.40
CA ALA A 423 -7.18 4.11 12.81
C ALA A 423 -7.49 5.48 12.16
N GLN A 424 -6.96 6.58 12.68
CA GLN A 424 -7.12 7.90 12.06
C GLN A 424 -6.42 7.99 10.69
N THR A 425 -5.29 7.30 10.53
CA THR A 425 -4.55 7.29 9.27
C THR A 425 -5.25 6.42 8.21
N ALA A 426 -5.71 5.23 8.58
CA ALA A 426 -6.14 4.19 7.64
C ALA A 426 -7.66 3.96 7.55
N VAL A 427 -8.42 4.28 8.60
CA VAL A 427 -9.84 3.91 8.71
C VAL A 427 -10.74 5.13 8.63
N THR A 428 -10.62 6.10 9.55
CA THR A 428 -11.66 7.15 9.74
C THR A 428 -11.88 8.02 8.52
N HIS A 429 -10.86 8.19 7.68
CA HIS A 429 -10.92 9.00 6.47
C HIS A 429 -10.77 8.16 5.19
N GLY A 430 -10.86 6.84 5.31
CA GLY A 430 -10.54 5.91 4.23
C GLY A 430 -9.05 5.85 3.91
N ASP A 431 -8.68 4.77 3.25
CA ASP A 431 -7.31 4.46 2.86
C ASP A 431 -6.83 5.35 1.70
N PHE A 432 -6.40 6.56 2.04
CA PHE A 432 -5.74 7.51 1.14
C PHE A 432 -4.41 7.92 1.77
N LEU A 433 -3.35 7.93 0.97
CA LEU A 433 -2.09 8.56 1.32
C LEU A 433 -2.27 10.09 1.28
N ARG A 434 -2.10 10.76 2.42
CA ARG A 434 -2.41 12.19 2.55
C ARG A 434 -1.16 13.05 2.44
N LEU A 435 -1.25 14.10 1.65
CA LEU A 435 -0.23 15.14 1.50
C LEU A 435 -0.76 16.46 2.05
N ASP A 436 -0.04 17.06 3.01
CA ASP A 436 -0.29 18.42 3.50
C ASP A 436 0.55 19.42 2.69
N LEU A 437 -0.11 20.15 1.79
CA LEU A 437 0.51 21.13 0.90
C LEU A 437 1.11 22.33 1.65
N THR A 438 0.86 22.48 2.95
CA THR A 438 1.45 23.54 3.78
C THR A 438 2.81 23.16 4.38
N LYS A 439 3.23 21.89 4.24
CA LYS A 439 4.52 21.38 4.74
C LYS A 439 5.53 21.34 3.59
N PRO A 440 6.38 22.38 3.44
CA PRO A 440 7.32 22.40 2.34
C PRO A 440 8.32 21.26 2.47
N ASN A 441 8.63 20.59 1.37
CA ASN A 441 9.67 19.58 1.28
C ASN A 441 10.97 20.19 0.76
N THR A 442 12.11 19.65 1.18
CA THR A 442 13.45 20.13 0.82
C THR A 442 14.46 19.01 0.92
N GLY A 443 15.60 19.14 0.25
CA GLY A 443 16.74 18.24 0.41
C GLY A 443 16.89 17.22 -0.73
N PRO A 444 17.95 16.38 -0.67
CA PRO A 444 18.28 15.41 -1.71
C PRO A 444 17.32 14.20 -1.71
N GLY A 445 17.39 13.37 -2.76
CA GLY A 445 16.73 12.06 -2.81
C GLY A 445 15.20 12.09 -2.67
N GLY A 446 14.54 13.13 -3.19
CA GLY A 446 13.10 13.34 -3.00
C GLY A 446 12.75 14.08 -1.71
N GLY A 447 13.73 14.44 -0.88
CA GLY A 447 13.62 15.34 0.26
C GLY A 447 13.83 14.66 1.62
N ASN A 448 14.29 15.43 2.60
CA ASN A 448 14.63 14.95 3.95
C ASN A 448 14.04 15.82 5.10
N ASN A 449 13.19 16.80 4.80
CA ASN A 449 12.45 17.55 5.83
C ASN A 449 11.46 16.65 6.60
N THR A 450 11.71 16.40 7.88
CA THR A 450 10.85 15.56 8.73
C THR A 450 9.42 16.08 8.88
N ALA A 451 9.18 17.39 8.77
CA ALA A 451 7.84 17.96 8.85
C ALA A 451 6.95 17.62 7.63
N ALA A 452 7.56 17.27 6.50
CA ALA A 452 6.90 16.87 5.25
C ALA A 452 6.92 15.35 5.02
N ALA A 453 7.51 14.58 5.94
CA ALA A 453 7.51 13.12 5.91
C ALA A 453 6.11 12.56 6.20
N PHE A 454 5.94 11.25 5.99
CA PHE A 454 4.77 10.52 6.47
C PHE A 454 4.43 10.83 7.94
N PRO A 455 3.17 11.18 8.28
CA PRO A 455 1.95 11.07 7.46
C PRO A 455 1.51 12.37 6.74
N ASN A 456 2.36 13.39 6.63
CA ASN A 456 2.04 14.65 5.93
C ASN A 456 2.38 14.59 4.42
N GLY A 457 2.58 13.40 3.91
CA GLY A 457 3.05 13.04 2.58
C GLY A 457 3.63 11.62 2.68
N ARG A 458 4.32 11.17 1.65
CA ARG A 458 5.27 10.06 1.74
C ARG A 458 6.26 10.21 0.62
N ARG A 459 7.54 10.33 0.97
CA ARG A 459 8.67 10.33 0.05
C ARG A 459 9.23 8.93 -0.09
N LEU A 460 10.06 8.72 -1.10
CA LEU A 460 10.76 7.47 -1.35
C LEU A 460 11.62 7.05 -0.14
N GLY A 461 12.36 7.99 0.46
CA GLY A 461 13.20 7.73 1.63
C GLY A 461 12.50 7.85 2.98
N ASP A 462 11.17 7.97 3.05
CA ASP A 462 10.48 7.93 4.34
C ASP A 462 10.40 6.50 4.84
N ASP A 463 11.02 6.22 5.99
CA ASP A 463 10.91 4.93 6.67
C ASP A 463 9.54 4.77 7.35
N THR A 464 8.56 4.44 6.51
CA THR A 464 7.18 4.24 6.96
C THR A 464 7.02 3.01 7.83
N ILE A 465 7.89 2.00 7.70
CA ILE A 465 7.83 0.78 8.50
C ILE A 465 8.19 1.10 9.95
N ASP A 466 9.30 1.80 10.18
CA ASP A 466 9.71 2.21 11.52
C ASP A 466 8.67 3.11 12.20
N ILE A 467 8.10 4.06 11.45
CA ILE A 467 7.01 4.91 11.96
C ILE A 467 5.82 4.06 12.41
N LEU A 468 5.41 3.07 11.61
CA LEU A 468 4.28 2.22 11.93
C LEU A 468 4.60 1.26 13.08
N LEU A 469 5.80 0.66 13.11
CA LEU A 469 6.26 -0.21 14.18
C LEU A 469 6.37 0.52 15.51
N PHE A 470 6.82 1.78 15.52
CA PHE A 470 6.81 2.63 16.70
C PHE A 470 5.40 2.74 17.31
N PHE A 471 4.37 3.04 16.50
CA PHE A 471 3.00 3.12 17.01
C PHE A 471 2.42 1.75 17.38
N ILE A 472 2.67 0.71 16.59
CA ILE A 472 2.25 -0.67 16.88
C ILE A 472 2.84 -1.12 18.23
N ASN A 473 4.10 -0.78 18.51
CA ASN A 473 4.82 -1.06 19.73
C ASN A 473 4.60 0.00 20.83
N ASN A 474 3.44 0.67 20.82
CA ASN A 474 3.03 1.57 21.89
C ASN A 474 3.94 2.78 22.13
N GLN A 475 4.56 3.30 21.06
CA GLN A 475 5.56 4.38 21.11
C GLN A 475 6.84 4.00 21.86
N ALA A 476 7.07 2.70 22.08
CA ALA A 476 8.40 2.21 22.43
C ALA A 476 9.22 2.06 21.13
N PRO A 477 10.46 2.56 21.09
CA PRO A 477 11.30 2.49 19.90
C PRO A 477 11.37 1.06 19.36
N LEU A 478 10.97 0.90 18.10
CA LEU A 478 11.05 -0.32 17.36
C LEU A 478 11.13 0.04 15.88
N GLY A 479 12.16 -0.49 15.24
CA GLY A 479 12.32 -0.46 13.80
C GLY A 479 12.65 -1.84 13.26
N ASP A 480 12.65 -1.97 11.93
CA ASP A 480 13.04 -3.21 11.26
C ASP A 480 14.56 -3.30 10.98
N ASN A 481 15.30 -2.25 11.31
CA ASN A 481 16.74 -2.04 11.05
C ASN A 481 17.09 -2.01 9.55
N VAL A 482 16.15 -1.57 8.72
CA VAL A 482 16.35 -1.26 7.30
C VAL A 482 16.03 0.23 7.09
N ASP A 483 17.02 1.09 7.30
CA ASP A 483 16.79 2.54 7.40
C ASP A 483 16.69 3.28 6.05
N GLY A 484 16.69 2.55 4.92
CA GLY A 484 16.60 3.16 3.60
C GLY A 484 16.90 2.21 2.44
N ASN A 485 16.69 2.76 1.24
CA ASN A 485 16.88 2.10 -0.04
C ASN A 485 18.35 1.67 -0.29
N ASP A 486 18.57 0.54 -0.95
CA ASP A 486 19.92 0.01 -1.20
C ASP A 486 20.71 0.83 -2.23
N VAL A 487 20.02 1.45 -3.18
CA VAL A 487 20.62 2.36 -4.17
C VAL A 487 20.27 3.83 -3.89
N PRO A 488 21.25 4.75 -3.95
CA PRO A 488 20.99 6.17 -3.75
C PRO A 488 19.95 6.75 -4.72
N LEU A 489 18.92 7.36 -4.16
CA LEU A 489 17.87 8.07 -4.88
C LEU A 489 18.43 9.29 -5.64
N ARG A 490 17.73 9.69 -6.70
CA ARG A 490 18.10 10.85 -7.53
C ARG A 490 17.59 12.14 -6.91
N ASP A 491 18.26 13.27 -7.19
CA ASP A 491 17.86 14.60 -6.74
C ASP A 491 16.88 15.32 -7.66
N THR A 492 16.42 14.67 -8.73
CA THR A 492 15.51 15.26 -9.73
C THR A 492 14.45 14.27 -10.14
N PHE A 493 13.26 14.77 -10.47
CA PHE A 493 12.15 13.97 -10.98
C PHE A 493 12.63 12.98 -12.06
N PRO A 494 12.30 11.67 -11.95
CA PRO A 494 11.30 11.06 -11.07
C PRO A 494 11.85 10.57 -9.70
N PHE A 495 13.01 11.04 -9.25
CA PHE A 495 13.64 10.74 -7.95
C PHE A 495 14.03 9.27 -7.68
N PHE A 496 13.47 8.28 -8.38
CA PHE A 496 13.89 6.88 -8.30
C PHE A 496 15.36 6.67 -8.66
N ALA A 497 16.03 5.73 -7.99
CA ALA A 497 17.30 5.23 -8.46
C ALA A 497 17.16 4.53 -9.84
N LEU A 498 18.28 4.42 -10.57
CA LEU A 498 18.31 3.66 -11.82
C LEU A 498 18.20 2.16 -11.51
N PRO A 499 17.62 1.35 -12.41
CA PRO A 499 17.58 -0.10 -12.24
C PRO A 499 18.99 -0.68 -12.09
N HIS A 500 19.09 -1.77 -11.35
CA HIS A 500 20.37 -2.34 -10.97
C HIS A 500 20.92 -3.24 -12.04
N GLU A 501 22.21 -3.52 -11.91
CA GLU A 501 22.84 -4.70 -12.49
C GLU A 501 23.16 -5.69 -11.37
N PRO A 502 23.30 -6.99 -11.67
CA PRO A 502 23.85 -7.91 -10.69
C PRO A 502 25.24 -7.45 -10.22
N PHE A 503 25.56 -7.74 -8.96
CA PHE A 503 26.91 -7.49 -8.48
C PHE A 503 27.94 -8.23 -9.35
N PRO A 504 29.13 -7.61 -9.57
CA PRO A 504 30.24 -8.30 -10.20
C PRO A 504 30.54 -9.64 -9.50
N ALA A 505 30.94 -10.64 -10.28
CA ALA A 505 31.30 -11.93 -9.74
C ALA A 505 32.40 -11.80 -8.68
N GLY A 506 32.17 -12.37 -7.50
CA GLY A 506 33.11 -12.34 -6.37
C GLY A 506 32.92 -11.19 -5.39
N THR A 507 31.99 -10.26 -5.63
CA THR A 507 31.56 -9.29 -4.61
C THR A 507 30.86 -10.04 -3.48
N ILE A 508 31.31 -9.79 -2.24
CA ILE A 508 30.67 -10.33 -1.04
C ILE A 508 29.33 -9.62 -0.90
N ASP A 509 28.24 -10.39 -0.83
CA ASP A 509 26.90 -9.91 -0.48
C ASP A 509 27.00 -9.00 0.75
N ASP A 510 26.61 -7.74 0.57
CA ASP A 510 26.66 -6.68 1.59
C ASP A 510 25.66 -6.90 2.73
N ARG A 511 24.92 -8.03 2.68
CA ARG A 511 23.91 -8.47 3.63
C ARG A 511 22.67 -7.58 3.60
N THR A 512 22.53 -6.70 2.62
CA THR A 512 21.28 -5.95 2.42
C THR A 512 20.22 -6.83 1.77
N ARG A 513 20.60 -7.89 1.05
CA ARG A 513 19.70 -8.72 0.23
C ARG A 513 19.29 -10.02 0.94
N ASN A 514 18.09 -10.53 0.64
CA ASN A 514 17.50 -11.73 1.23
C ASN A 514 18.24 -13.05 0.95
#